data_AF-A0A151TQJ6-F1
#
_entry.id   AF-A0A151TQJ6-F1
#
_cell.length_a   1.000
_cell.length_b   1.000
_cell.length_c   1.000
_cell.angle_alpha   90.00
_cell.angle_beta   90.00
_cell.angle_gamma   90.00
#
_symmetry.space_group_name_H-M   'P 1'
#
loop_
_entity.id
_entity.type
_entity.pdbx_description
1 polymer ?
#
loop_
_entity_poly.entity_id
_entity_poly.type
_entity_poly.pdbx_seq_one_letter_code
_entity_poly.pdbx_strand_id
1 'polypeptide(L)'
;MSEKMRNGSGSSSSSLNSIFLDTEDDQTIATILAEEENLKAENKLGKRLSHLDSIPHTPRVNGEIPDVNDATVDHVRLSERLVTYGLAELQMEGDGNCQFRALADQLFRNPEHHKYVRRQVIKQLKHHKKLYEGYVPMEYKSYLKKMKKSGEWGDHVTLQAAADRFDAKVCLVTSFRDTCYVEILPTDKSPTRELWLSFWSEVHYNSLYTSGDVPSKVPRKKYWLF
;
A
#
# COMPACT_ATOMS: atom_id res chain seq x y z
N MET A 1 13.92 -33.89 -50.23
CA MET A 1 12.59 -33.46 -50.73
C MET A 1 11.57 -33.78 -49.65
N SER A 2 10.84 -32.76 -49.18
CA SER A 2 9.46 -32.71 -48.63
C SER A 2 8.96 -33.81 -47.65
N GLU A 3 8.16 -33.59 -46.62
CA GLU A 3 7.40 -32.43 -46.13
C GLU A 3 6.83 -32.71 -44.72
N LYS A 4 6.36 -31.63 -44.07
CA LYS A 4 5.77 -31.52 -42.74
C LYS A 4 4.42 -32.24 -42.59
N MET A 5 4.01 -32.53 -41.35
CA MET A 5 2.75 -31.99 -40.79
C MET A 5 2.86 -31.77 -39.28
N ARG A 6 2.35 -30.61 -38.85
CA ARG A 6 2.35 -30.03 -37.51
C ARG A 6 0.88 -29.81 -37.19
N ASN A 7 0.37 -30.32 -36.07
CA ASN A 7 -0.96 -29.95 -35.59
C ASN A 7 -0.83 -29.39 -34.17
N GLY A 8 -1.10 -28.10 -34.04
CA GLY A 8 -1.24 -27.40 -32.77
C GLY A 8 -2.63 -26.80 -32.69
N SER A 9 -3.36 -27.12 -31.63
CA SER A 9 -4.64 -26.50 -31.28
C SER A 9 -4.41 -25.64 -30.04
N GLY A 10 -4.35 -24.32 -30.24
CA GLY A 10 -4.31 -23.35 -29.15
C GLY A 10 -5.71 -23.08 -28.63
N SER A 11 -5.86 -23.02 -27.30
CA SER A 11 -7.00 -22.38 -26.64
C SER A 11 -6.47 -21.15 -25.89
N SER A 12 -6.87 -19.97 -26.35
CA SER A 12 -6.56 -18.66 -25.75
C SER A 12 -7.87 -18.01 -25.31
N SER A 13 -8.31 -18.27 -24.09
CA SER A 13 -9.51 -17.64 -23.50
C SER A 13 -9.22 -16.86 -22.20
N SER A 14 -7.98 -16.82 -21.74
CA SER A 14 -7.63 -16.19 -20.46
C SER A 14 -7.37 -14.68 -20.54
N SER A 15 -7.12 -14.11 -21.72
CA SER A 15 -6.72 -12.70 -21.86
C SER A 15 -7.87 -11.70 -21.94
N LEU A 16 -9.07 -12.15 -22.32
CA LEU A 16 -10.23 -11.25 -22.44
C LEU A 16 -10.83 -10.94 -21.07
N ASN A 17 -11.00 -11.96 -20.21
CA ASN A 17 -11.57 -11.78 -18.87
C ASN A 17 -10.74 -10.86 -17.97
N SER A 18 -9.40 -10.80 -18.16
CA SER A 18 -8.54 -9.91 -17.37
C SER A 18 -8.71 -8.44 -17.73
N ILE A 19 -9.11 -8.11 -18.96
CA ILE A 19 -9.26 -6.71 -19.42
C ILE A 19 -10.61 -6.15 -18.96
N PHE A 20 -11.68 -6.95 -19.02
CA PHE A 20 -13.02 -6.52 -18.61
C PHE A 20 -13.12 -6.24 -17.11
N LEU A 21 -12.53 -7.10 -16.26
CA LEU A 21 -12.47 -6.87 -14.81
C LEU A 21 -11.66 -5.61 -14.46
N ASP A 22 -10.58 -5.32 -15.21
CA ASP A 22 -9.74 -4.15 -14.96
C ASP A 22 -10.47 -2.82 -15.23
N THR A 23 -11.40 -2.78 -16.19
CA THR A 23 -12.15 -1.56 -16.51
C THR A 23 -13.30 -1.27 -15.54
N GLU A 24 -13.95 -2.31 -15.01
CA GLU A 24 -15.03 -2.15 -14.02
C GLU A 24 -14.48 -1.69 -12.67
N ASP A 25 -13.33 -2.24 -12.25
CA ASP A 25 -12.60 -1.78 -11.06
C ASP A 25 -12.14 -0.32 -11.22
N ASP A 26 -11.61 0.06 -12.39
CA ASP A 26 -11.18 1.43 -12.65
C ASP A 26 -12.37 2.43 -12.61
N GLN A 27 -13.56 2.04 -13.10
CA GLN A 27 -14.78 2.87 -13.07
C GLN A 27 -15.40 3.01 -11.67
N THR A 28 -15.43 1.92 -10.90
CA THR A 28 -15.90 1.96 -9.51
C THR A 28 -14.97 2.81 -8.65
N ILE A 29 -13.65 2.68 -8.81
CA ILE A 29 -12.67 3.53 -8.13
C ILE A 29 -12.85 5.01 -8.51
N ALA A 30 -13.04 5.31 -9.80
CA ALA A 30 -13.28 6.68 -10.24
C ALA A 30 -14.54 7.29 -9.60
N THR A 31 -15.58 6.48 -9.40
CA THR A 31 -16.81 6.90 -8.73
C THR A 31 -16.58 7.15 -7.24
N ILE A 32 -15.88 6.25 -6.54
CA ILE A 32 -15.51 6.41 -5.12
C ILE A 32 -14.70 7.69 -4.91
N LEU A 33 -13.72 7.96 -5.77
CA LEU A 33 -12.90 9.17 -5.70
C LEU A 33 -13.73 10.45 -5.89
N ALA A 34 -14.76 10.42 -6.75
CA ALA A 34 -15.65 11.54 -6.98
C ALA A 34 -16.64 11.76 -5.81
N GLU A 35 -17.09 10.69 -5.16
CA GLU A 35 -17.99 10.77 -3.99
C GLU A 35 -17.27 11.21 -2.70
N GLU A 36 -16.02 10.76 -2.48
CA GLU A 36 -15.19 11.18 -1.34
C GLU A 36 -14.84 12.68 -1.38
N GLU A 37 -14.68 13.27 -2.57
CA GLU A 37 -14.44 14.72 -2.71
C GLU A 37 -15.61 15.55 -2.12
N ASN A 38 -16.79 14.94 -2.03
CA ASN A 38 -18.03 15.51 -1.48
C ASN A 38 -18.20 15.24 0.03
N LEU A 39 -17.52 14.24 0.58
CA LEU A 39 -17.53 13.87 2.00
C LEU A 39 -16.19 14.22 2.65
N LYS A 40 -15.95 15.52 2.85
CA LYS A 40 -14.80 15.98 3.65
C LYS A 40 -14.99 15.62 5.12
N ALA A 41 -14.73 14.36 5.47
CA ALA A 41 -14.43 13.97 6.83
C ALA A 41 -13.08 14.63 7.17
N GLU A 42 -13.17 15.72 7.93
CA GLU A 42 -12.05 16.58 8.31
C GLU A 42 -10.83 15.77 8.79
N ASN A 43 -9.63 16.28 8.48
CA ASN A 43 -8.29 15.83 8.91
C ASN A 43 -8.15 15.72 10.45
N LYS A 44 -8.94 14.86 11.09
CA LYS A 44 -9.10 14.79 12.54
C LYS A 44 -7.88 14.13 13.18
N LEU A 45 -7.26 13.16 12.50
CA LEU A 45 -6.07 12.48 12.97
C LEU A 45 -4.82 13.37 12.84
N GLY A 46 -4.58 13.99 11.68
CA GLY A 46 -3.46 14.91 11.48
C GLY A 46 -3.44 16.05 12.49
N LYS A 47 -4.59 16.67 12.79
CA LYS A 47 -4.69 17.70 13.84
C LYS A 47 -4.45 17.16 15.25
N ARG A 48 -4.91 15.95 15.56
CA ARG A 48 -4.75 15.36 16.90
C ARG A 48 -3.32 14.95 17.19
N LEU A 49 -2.62 14.46 16.17
CA LEU A 49 -1.27 13.89 16.28
C LEU A 49 -0.19 14.86 15.81
N SER A 50 -0.52 16.13 15.58
CA SER A 50 0.43 17.18 15.17
C SER A 50 1.50 17.49 16.23
N HIS A 51 1.34 17.00 17.45
CA HIS A 51 2.31 17.12 18.53
C HIS A 51 3.40 16.06 18.47
N LEU A 52 3.27 15.04 17.62
CA LEU A 52 4.31 14.05 17.40
C LEU A 52 5.40 14.67 16.54
N ASP A 53 6.64 14.67 17.04
CA ASP A 53 7.80 15.08 16.26
C ASP A 53 7.99 14.09 15.10
N SER A 54 7.55 14.49 13.91
CA SER A 54 7.75 13.72 12.70
C SER A 54 9.20 13.82 12.23
N ILE A 55 9.79 12.71 11.83
CA ILE A 55 11.11 12.71 11.20
C ILE A 55 10.94 12.80 9.67
N PRO A 56 11.71 13.65 8.97
CA PRO A 56 11.70 13.68 7.51
C PRO A 56 12.01 12.30 6.92
N HIS A 57 11.12 11.84 6.04
CA HIS A 57 11.29 10.56 5.37
C HIS A 57 12.41 10.58 4.33
N THR A 58 13.26 9.55 4.35
CA THR A 58 14.21 9.28 3.26
C THR A 58 13.83 7.94 2.61
N PRO A 59 13.43 7.93 1.32
CA PRO A 59 13.07 6.69 0.62
C PRO A 59 14.23 5.68 0.63
N ARG A 60 13.89 4.41 0.84
CA ARG A 60 14.84 3.30 0.84
C ARG A 60 14.15 1.98 0.54
N VAL A 61 14.92 1.00 0.06
CA VAL A 61 14.45 -0.38 0.03
C VAL A 61 14.46 -0.93 1.46
N ASN A 62 13.53 -1.85 1.75
CA ASN A 62 13.44 -2.52 3.04
C ASN A 62 14.75 -3.25 3.39
N GLY A 63 15.02 -3.31 4.69
CA GLY A 63 16.18 -3.98 5.27
C GLY A 63 15.98 -5.48 5.43
N GLU A 64 16.80 -6.08 6.27
CA GLU A 64 16.61 -7.47 6.70
C GLU A 64 15.46 -7.57 7.69
N ILE A 65 14.70 -8.67 7.60
CA ILE A 65 13.65 -8.99 8.57
C ILE A 65 14.32 -9.26 9.92
N PRO A 66 13.88 -8.61 11.02
CA PRO A 66 14.46 -8.82 12.33
C PRO A 66 14.28 -10.27 12.82
N ASP A 67 15.09 -10.70 13.79
CA ASP A 67 14.86 -11.99 14.43
C ASP A 67 13.54 -12.00 15.24
N VAL A 68 13.10 -13.18 15.63
CA VAL A 68 11.78 -13.38 16.26
C VAL A 68 11.63 -12.63 17.59
N ASN A 69 12.69 -12.53 18.38
CA ASN A 69 12.63 -11.83 19.67
C ASN A 69 12.48 -10.33 19.44
N ASP A 70 13.31 -9.77 18.56
CA ASP A 70 13.25 -8.35 18.19
C ASP A 70 11.91 -8.00 17.55
N ALA A 71 11.40 -8.85 16.66
CA ALA A 71 10.08 -8.69 16.06
C ALA A 71 8.97 -8.68 17.11
N THR A 72 9.05 -9.53 18.14
CA THR A 72 8.07 -9.56 19.23
C THR A 72 8.10 -8.27 20.07
N VAL A 73 9.29 -7.79 20.41
CA VAL A 73 9.47 -6.52 21.16
C VAL A 73 8.93 -5.35 20.34
N ASP A 74 9.20 -5.33 19.04
CA ASP A 74 8.71 -4.31 18.12
C ASP A 74 7.18 -4.32 17.99
N HIS A 75 6.57 -5.49 17.94
CA HIS A 75 5.11 -5.62 17.92
C HIS A 75 4.47 -5.06 19.19
N VAL A 76 5.04 -5.38 20.36
CA VAL A 76 4.58 -4.82 21.65
C VAL A 76 4.69 -3.29 21.65
N ARG A 77 5.84 -2.75 21.23
CA ARG A 77 6.08 -1.31 21.17
C ARG A 77 5.07 -0.60 20.25
N LEU A 78 4.78 -1.18 19.10
CA LEU A 78 3.79 -0.63 18.18
C LEU A 78 2.40 -0.63 18.82
N SER A 79 1.98 -1.74 19.42
CA SER A 79 0.69 -1.86 20.12
C SER A 79 0.52 -0.77 21.19
N GLU A 80 1.53 -0.57 22.04
CA GLU A 80 1.51 0.47 23.09
C GLU A 80 1.38 1.89 22.50
N ARG A 81 2.09 2.17 21.40
CA ARG A 81 1.98 3.46 20.70
C ARG A 81 0.59 3.70 20.14
N LEU A 82 -0.01 2.69 19.51
CA LEU A 82 -1.35 2.79 18.94
C LEU A 82 -2.39 3.08 20.03
N VAL A 83 -2.31 2.40 21.17
CA VAL A 83 -3.17 2.69 22.33
C VAL A 83 -2.95 4.12 22.82
N THR A 84 -1.69 4.54 22.98
CA THR A 84 -1.34 5.89 23.44
C THR A 84 -1.89 6.98 22.52
N TYR A 85 -1.90 6.74 21.21
CA TYR A 85 -2.39 7.68 20.20
C TYR A 85 -3.91 7.57 19.94
N GLY A 86 -4.60 6.65 20.61
CA GLY A 86 -6.02 6.40 20.39
C GLY A 86 -6.32 5.96 18.95
N LEU A 87 -5.46 5.08 18.44
CA LEU A 87 -5.53 4.47 17.11
C LEU A 87 -5.86 2.99 17.22
N ALA A 88 -6.41 2.43 16.15
CA ALA A 88 -6.68 1.01 16.01
C ALA A 88 -6.38 0.54 14.59
N GLU A 89 -5.85 -0.68 14.48
CA GLU A 89 -5.52 -1.29 13.20
C GLU A 89 -6.71 -2.04 12.59
N LEU A 90 -6.97 -1.77 11.31
CA LEU A 90 -7.62 -2.75 10.45
C LEU A 90 -6.56 -3.73 9.95
N GLN A 91 -6.60 -4.95 10.48
CA GLN A 91 -5.63 -6.00 10.18
C GLN A 91 -5.70 -6.45 8.70
N MET A 92 -4.62 -6.21 7.96
CA MET A 92 -4.37 -6.70 6.61
C MET A 92 -3.90 -8.15 6.63
N GLU A 93 -4.07 -8.84 5.51
CA GLU A 93 -3.50 -10.18 5.33
C GLU A 93 -1.97 -10.09 5.42
N GLY A 94 -1.35 -11.02 6.18
CA GLY A 94 0.11 -11.14 6.32
C GLY A 94 0.78 -11.73 5.08
N ASP A 95 0.46 -11.21 3.91
CA ASP A 95 1.07 -11.55 2.64
C ASP A 95 1.95 -10.40 2.14
N GLY A 96 2.70 -10.62 1.06
CA GLY A 96 3.52 -9.57 0.46
C GLY A 96 2.73 -8.45 -0.24
N ASN A 97 1.41 -8.37 -0.05
CA ASN A 97 0.59 -7.26 -0.54
C ASN A 97 0.13 -6.32 0.58
N CYS A 98 0.46 -6.60 1.84
CA CYS A 98 -0.01 -5.85 3.02
C CYS A 98 0.08 -4.32 2.86
N GLN A 99 1.23 -3.79 2.40
CA GLN A 99 1.41 -2.35 2.18
C GLN A 99 0.40 -1.79 1.17
N PHE A 100 0.20 -2.46 0.03
CA PHE A 100 -0.73 -2.02 -1.00
C PHE A 100 -2.20 -2.22 -0.60
N ARG A 101 -2.49 -3.23 0.24
CA ARG A 101 -3.81 -3.45 0.83
C ARG A 101 -4.16 -2.35 1.82
N ALA A 102 -3.21 -1.97 2.69
CA ALA A 102 -3.40 -0.90 3.64
C ALA A 102 -3.58 0.46 2.96
N LEU A 103 -2.79 0.74 1.91
CA LEU A 103 -2.98 1.91 1.06
C LEU A 103 -4.35 1.90 0.35
N ALA A 104 -4.76 0.76 -0.22
CA ALA A 104 -6.05 0.64 -0.89
C ALA A 104 -7.23 0.86 0.07
N ASP A 105 -7.12 0.35 1.29
CA ASP A 105 -8.11 0.61 2.33
C ASP A 105 -8.19 2.10 2.73
N GLN A 106 -7.05 2.77 2.92
CA GLN A 106 -7.04 4.20 3.23
C GLN A 106 -7.52 5.08 2.06
N LEU A 107 -7.31 4.65 0.82
CA LEU A 107 -7.69 5.39 -0.39
C LEU A 107 -9.14 5.16 -0.83
N PHE A 108 -9.66 3.95 -0.63
CA PHE A 108 -10.92 3.50 -1.24
C PHE A 108 -11.84 2.75 -0.26
N ARG A 109 -11.48 2.69 1.03
CA ARG A 109 -12.17 1.90 2.06
C ARG A 109 -12.36 0.42 1.70
N ASN A 110 -11.45 -0.10 0.86
CA ASN A 110 -11.49 -1.48 0.41
C ASN A 110 -10.07 -2.01 0.09
N PRO A 111 -9.52 -2.93 0.91
CA PRO A 111 -8.19 -3.50 0.70
C PRO A 111 -8.08 -4.39 -0.55
N GLU A 112 -9.20 -4.79 -1.17
CA GLU A 112 -9.20 -5.63 -2.37
C GLU A 112 -8.71 -4.87 -3.61
N HIS A 113 -8.71 -3.53 -3.60
CA HIS A 113 -8.14 -2.71 -4.68
C HIS A 113 -6.60 -2.63 -4.66
N HIS A 114 -5.92 -3.44 -3.84
CA HIS A 114 -4.45 -3.45 -3.73
C HIS A 114 -3.72 -3.66 -5.08
N LYS A 115 -4.31 -4.42 -6.01
CA LYS A 115 -3.76 -4.63 -7.36
C LYS A 115 -3.74 -3.34 -8.16
N TYR A 116 -4.82 -2.57 -8.09
CA TYR A 116 -4.92 -1.24 -8.71
C TYR A 116 -3.86 -0.31 -8.12
N VAL A 117 -3.80 -0.22 -6.78
CA VAL A 117 -2.81 0.64 -6.09
C VAL A 117 -1.39 0.28 -6.52
N ARG A 118 -1.01 -1.01 -6.46
CA ARG A 118 0.30 -1.48 -6.93
C ARG A 118 0.55 -1.04 -8.36
N ARG A 119 -0.39 -1.27 -9.28
CA ARG A 119 -0.27 -0.87 -10.70
C ARG A 119 0.00 0.62 -10.85
N GLN A 120 -0.71 1.49 -10.12
CA GLN A 120 -0.51 2.94 -10.17
C GLN A 120 0.85 3.36 -9.59
N VAL A 121 1.27 2.76 -8.47
CA VAL A 121 2.59 3.00 -7.87
C VAL A 121 3.72 2.59 -8.82
N ILE A 122 3.64 1.42 -9.45
CA ILE A 122 4.66 0.99 -10.43
C ILE A 122 4.67 1.91 -11.66
N LYS A 123 3.50 2.38 -12.12
CA LYS A 123 3.44 3.39 -13.18
C LYS A 123 4.16 4.67 -12.74
N GLN A 124 3.93 5.16 -11.53
CA GLN A 124 4.61 6.34 -10.99
C GLN A 124 6.14 6.17 -11.01
N LEU A 125 6.63 5.08 -10.42
CA LEU A 125 8.06 4.73 -10.39
C LEU A 125 8.67 4.67 -11.79
N LYS A 126 7.95 4.06 -12.75
CA LYS A 126 8.43 3.93 -14.13
C LYS A 126 8.55 5.27 -14.85
N HIS A 127 7.56 6.16 -14.73
CA HIS A 127 7.53 7.43 -15.47
C HIS A 127 8.45 8.49 -14.86
N HIS A 128 8.63 8.48 -13.54
CA HIS A 128 9.44 9.47 -12.83
C HIS A 128 10.71 8.86 -12.24
N LYS A 129 11.38 7.97 -13.00
CA LYS A 129 12.57 7.21 -12.58
C LYS A 129 13.60 8.06 -11.81
N LYS A 130 13.91 9.26 -12.31
CA LYS A 130 14.95 10.15 -11.75
C LYS A 130 14.69 10.52 -10.28
N LEU A 131 13.43 10.55 -9.84
CA LEU A 131 13.07 10.85 -8.46
C LEU A 131 13.42 9.72 -7.49
N TYR A 132 13.49 8.48 -7.97
CA TYR A 132 13.54 7.30 -7.11
C TYR A 132 14.81 6.48 -7.27
N GLU A 133 15.45 6.52 -8.45
CA GLU A 133 16.53 5.60 -8.78
C GLU A 133 17.74 5.69 -7.84
N GLY A 134 18.01 6.87 -7.28
CA GLY A 134 19.10 7.08 -6.33
C GLY A 134 18.92 6.36 -4.98
N TYR A 135 17.69 5.95 -4.64
CA TYR A 135 17.36 5.26 -3.40
C TYR A 135 17.32 3.73 -3.55
N VAL A 136 17.49 3.23 -4.77
CA VAL A 136 17.41 1.80 -5.09
C VAL A 136 18.83 1.26 -5.29
N PRO A 137 19.34 0.40 -4.38
CA PRO A 137 20.73 -0.08 -4.41
C PRO A 137 21.00 -1.15 -5.49
N MET A 138 20.01 -1.41 -6.35
CA MET A 138 20.08 -2.41 -7.43
C MET A 138 19.68 -1.79 -8.77
N GLU A 139 19.88 -2.53 -9.86
CA GLU A 139 19.48 -2.05 -11.19
C GLU A 139 17.97 -1.76 -11.23
N TYR A 140 17.62 -0.53 -11.62
CA TYR A 140 16.27 0.00 -11.44
C TYR A 140 15.21 -0.76 -12.24
N LYS A 141 15.51 -1.24 -13.46
CA LYS A 141 14.56 -2.06 -14.24
C LYS A 141 14.27 -3.38 -13.53
N SER A 142 15.28 -3.97 -12.89
CA SER A 142 15.16 -5.20 -12.11
C SER A 142 14.32 -4.99 -10.86
N TYR A 143 14.51 -3.87 -10.15
CA TYR A 143 13.65 -3.43 -9.07
C TYR A 143 12.18 -3.28 -9.52
N LEU A 144 11.92 -2.54 -10.61
CA LEU A 144 10.56 -2.41 -11.17
C LEU A 144 9.93 -3.76 -11.54
N LYS A 145 10.72 -4.68 -12.10
CA LYS A 145 10.25 -6.02 -12.47
C LYS A 145 9.87 -6.85 -11.25
N LYS A 146 10.61 -6.72 -10.14
CA LYS A 146 10.25 -7.34 -8.85
C LYS A 146 8.98 -6.71 -8.30
N MET A 147 8.94 -5.39 -8.12
CA MET A 147 7.82 -4.68 -7.51
C MET A 147 6.49 -4.80 -8.27
N LYS A 148 6.54 -5.08 -9.58
CA LYS A 148 5.35 -5.40 -10.38
C LYS A 148 4.69 -6.72 -10.00
N LYS A 149 5.41 -7.69 -9.43
CA LYS A 149 4.86 -9.01 -9.08
C LYS A 149 3.90 -8.89 -7.89
N SER A 150 2.75 -9.54 -8.00
CA SER A 150 1.84 -9.70 -6.86
C SER A 150 2.55 -10.48 -5.75
N GLY A 151 2.40 -10.05 -4.50
CA GLY A 151 3.10 -10.63 -3.36
C GLY A 151 4.55 -10.19 -3.19
N GLU A 152 5.10 -9.33 -4.06
CA GLU A 152 6.37 -8.65 -3.76
C GLU A 152 6.12 -7.57 -2.71
N TRP A 153 6.89 -7.61 -1.62
CA TRP A 153 6.73 -6.70 -0.50
C TRP A 153 7.03 -5.26 -0.94
N GLY A 154 6.17 -4.32 -0.55
CA GLY A 154 6.45 -2.90 -0.74
C GLY A 154 7.48 -2.39 0.26
N ASP A 155 8.12 -1.28 -0.07
CA ASP A 155 9.14 -0.63 0.73
C ASP A 155 8.88 0.87 0.89
N HIS A 156 9.86 1.60 1.43
CA HIS A 156 9.73 3.04 1.61
C HIS A 156 9.77 3.83 0.29
N VAL A 157 10.34 3.27 -0.78
CA VAL A 157 10.31 3.88 -2.12
C VAL A 157 8.91 3.75 -2.72
N THR A 158 8.23 2.61 -2.54
CA THR A 158 6.83 2.45 -2.98
C THR A 158 5.87 3.32 -2.17
N LEU A 159 6.14 3.58 -0.89
CA LEU A 159 5.35 4.56 -0.11
C LEU A 159 5.50 5.99 -0.65
N GLN A 160 6.74 6.43 -0.95
CA GLN A 160 6.96 7.75 -1.57
C GLN A 160 6.24 7.86 -2.92
N ALA A 161 6.37 6.84 -3.76
CA ALA A 161 5.68 6.83 -5.05
C ALA A 161 4.14 6.76 -4.90
N ALA A 162 3.60 6.13 -3.85
CA ALA A 162 2.17 6.19 -3.55
C ALA A 162 1.74 7.60 -3.16
N ALA A 163 2.50 8.27 -2.27
CA ALA A 163 2.25 9.66 -1.89
C ALA A 163 2.21 10.58 -3.12
N ASP A 164 3.21 10.48 -3.99
CA ASP A 164 3.31 11.29 -5.22
C ASP A 164 2.20 10.96 -6.24
N ARG A 165 1.77 9.70 -6.32
CA ARG A 165 0.78 9.24 -7.31
C ARG A 165 -0.64 9.65 -6.95
N PHE A 166 -0.96 9.62 -5.67
CA PHE A 166 -2.31 9.86 -5.15
C PHE A 166 -2.46 11.23 -4.48
N ASP A 167 -1.45 12.10 -4.60
CA ASP A 167 -1.40 13.43 -4.02
C ASP A 167 -1.76 13.39 -2.54
N ALA A 168 -1.15 12.45 -1.82
CA ALA A 168 -1.55 12.05 -0.49
C ALA A 168 -0.35 12.11 0.47
N LYS A 169 -0.58 12.63 1.68
CA LYS A 169 0.38 12.50 2.77
C LYS A 169 0.23 11.12 3.38
N VAL A 170 1.31 10.36 3.49
CA VAL A 170 1.31 9.09 4.23
C VAL A 170 1.86 9.34 5.64
N CYS A 171 1.07 8.97 6.64
CA CYS A 171 1.36 9.07 8.06
C CYS A 171 1.64 7.66 8.60
N LEU A 172 2.87 7.38 8.98
CA LEU A 172 3.31 6.05 9.39
C LEU A 172 3.66 6.01 10.88
N VAL A 173 2.89 5.26 11.67
CA VAL A 173 3.25 4.93 13.05
C VAL A 173 4.05 3.64 13.03
N THR A 174 5.31 3.69 13.46
CA THR A 174 6.22 2.56 13.30
C THR A 174 6.51 1.85 14.62
N SER A 175 7.08 0.64 14.56
CA SER A 175 7.71 -0.01 15.71
C SER A 175 9.16 0.42 15.95
N PHE A 176 9.79 1.25 15.13
CA PHE A 176 11.20 1.64 15.32
C PHE A 176 11.43 2.28 16.70
N ARG A 177 12.56 1.98 17.36
CA ARG A 177 12.84 2.48 18.70
C ARG A 177 12.80 4.01 18.78
N ASP A 178 13.51 4.67 17.87
CA ASP A 178 13.73 6.12 17.93
C ASP A 178 12.85 6.90 16.93
N THR A 179 12.18 6.20 16.02
CA THR A 179 11.39 6.81 14.92
C THR A 179 9.93 6.41 15.05
N CYS A 180 9.19 6.95 16.02
CA CYS A 180 7.81 6.52 16.27
C CYS A 180 6.83 6.92 15.16
N TYR A 181 7.09 8.04 14.49
CA TYR A 181 6.20 8.64 13.51
C TYR A 181 6.99 9.17 12.31
N VAL A 182 6.57 8.78 11.11
CA VAL A 182 7.17 9.24 9.84
C VAL A 182 6.09 9.85 8.97
N GLU A 183 6.39 11.02 8.43
CA GLU A 183 5.55 11.68 7.43
C GLU A 183 6.20 11.61 6.06
N ILE A 184 5.42 11.16 5.08
CA ILE A 184 5.82 11.09 3.68
C ILE A 184 4.92 12.03 2.90
N LEU A 185 5.49 13.14 2.48
CA LEU A 185 4.80 14.14 1.68
C LEU A 185 5.01 13.87 0.19
N PRO A 186 4.02 14.17 -0.67
CA PRO A 186 4.25 14.21 -2.11
C PRO A 186 5.30 15.29 -2.45
N THR A 187 6.21 14.97 -3.36
CA THR A 187 7.45 15.74 -3.60
C THR A 187 7.20 17.17 -4.08
N ASP A 188 6.21 17.39 -4.94
CA ASP A 188 5.97 18.68 -5.62
C ASP A 188 4.51 19.16 -5.53
N LYS A 189 3.75 18.66 -4.55
CA LYS A 189 2.31 18.94 -4.45
C LYS A 189 1.88 19.14 -3.01
N SER A 190 0.81 19.90 -2.80
CA SER A 190 0.10 19.89 -1.52
C SER A 190 -0.72 18.62 -1.40
N PRO A 191 -0.62 17.86 -0.29
CA PRO A 191 -1.44 16.67 -0.11
C PRO A 191 -2.92 17.05 -0.03
N THR A 192 -3.75 16.29 -0.76
CA THR A 192 -5.21 16.43 -0.79
C THR A 192 -5.90 15.54 0.25
N ARG A 193 -5.18 14.55 0.77
CA ARG A 193 -5.66 13.55 1.73
C ARG A 193 -4.52 13.04 2.62
N GLU A 194 -4.87 12.46 3.76
CA GLU A 194 -3.95 11.79 4.68
C GLU A 194 -4.25 10.30 4.74
N LEU A 195 -3.23 9.46 4.54
CA LEU A 195 -3.33 8.01 4.65
C LEU A 195 -2.59 7.56 5.91
N TRP A 196 -3.29 6.89 6.82
CA TRP A 196 -2.75 6.46 8.11
C TRP A 196 -2.45 4.96 8.08
N LEU A 197 -1.18 4.62 8.35
CA LEU A 197 -0.67 3.26 8.30
C LEU A 197 0.12 2.97 9.56
N SER A 198 0.10 1.73 10.02
CA SER A 198 1.08 1.23 10.97
C SER A 198 2.15 0.43 10.23
N PHE A 199 3.34 0.40 10.82
CA PHE A 199 4.45 -0.39 10.31
C PHE A 199 5.12 -1.15 11.46
N TRP A 200 4.85 -2.45 11.50
CA TRP A 200 5.67 -3.38 12.26
C TRP A 200 6.96 -3.58 11.44
N SER A 201 8.02 -2.90 11.88
CA SER A 201 9.27 -2.65 11.14
C SER A 201 9.75 -3.86 10.35
N GLU A 202 9.89 -3.66 9.05
CA GLU A 202 10.36 -4.64 8.05
C GLU A 202 9.51 -5.93 7.95
N VAL A 203 8.39 -6.01 8.67
CA VAL A 203 7.54 -7.21 8.78
C VAL A 203 6.15 -6.98 8.16
N HIS A 204 5.42 -5.94 8.56
CA HIS A 204 4.00 -5.84 8.17
C HIS A 204 3.42 -4.41 8.21
N TYR A 205 2.42 -4.17 7.36
CA TYR A 205 1.66 -2.93 7.31
C TYR A 205 0.18 -3.19 7.57
N ASN A 206 -0.44 -2.37 8.42
CA ASN A 206 -1.89 -2.30 8.57
C ASN A 206 -2.42 -0.90 8.28
N SER A 207 -3.72 -0.83 8.03
CA SER A 207 -4.45 0.44 7.89
C SER A 207 -4.86 0.95 9.27
N LEU A 208 -4.72 2.25 9.52
CA LEU A 208 -5.03 2.86 10.81
C LEU A 208 -6.29 3.72 10.79
N TYR A 209 -7.03 3.61 11.88
CA TYR A 209 -8.24 4.36 12.17
C TYR A 209 -8.16 4.95 13.57
N THR A 210 -8.99 5.96 13.87
CA THR A 210 -9.28 6.29 15.26
C THR A 210 -9.84 5.06 15.96
N SER A 211 -9.48 4.84 17.23
CA SER A 211 -10.12 3.80 18.04
C SER A 211 -11.64 3.96 18.03
N GLY A 212 -12.36 2.91 17.63
CA GLY A 212 -13.81 2.90 17.47
C GLY A 212 -14.31 3.11 16.04
N ASP A 213 -13.48 3.63 15.14
CA ASP A 213 -13.85 3.91 13.73
C ASP A 213 -13.40 2.81 12.77
N VAL A 214 -12.87 1.69 13.28
CA VAL A 214 -12.42 0.56 12.45
C VAL A 214 -13.64 -0.04 11.73
N PRO A 215 -13.62 -0.15 10.38
CA PRO A 215 -14.72 -0.74 9.64
C PRO A 215 -14.96 -2.20 10.07
N SER A 216 -16.23 -2.57 10.23
CA SER A 216 -16.59 -3.96 10.48
C SER A 216 -16.20 -4.80 9.26
N LYS A 217 -15.34 -5.83 9.44
CA LYS A 217 -15.10 -6.81 8.38
C LYS A 217 -16.42 -7.50 8.06
N VAL A 218 -17.11 -7.10 6.99
CA VAL A 218 -18.31 -7.80 6.54
C VAL A 218 -17.89 -9.23 6.20
N PRO A 219 -18.41 -10.26 6.90
CA PRO A 219 -18.04 -11.64 6.60
C PRO A 219 -18.45 -11.97 5.16
N ARG A 220 -17.50 -12.33 4.31
CA ARG A 220 -17.83 -12.81 2.96
C ARG A 220 -18.62 -14.12 3.09
N LYS A 221 -19.85 -14.14 2.57
CA LYS A 221 -20.54 -15.40 2.27
C LYS A 221 -19.68 -16.14 1.23
N LYS A 222 -18.98 -17.19 1.65
CA LYS A 222 -18.32 -18.11 0.74
C LYS A 222 -19.42 -18.85 -0.02
N TYR A 223 -19.73 -18.41 -1.23
CA TYR A 223 -20.51 -19.22 -2.15
C TYR A 223 -19.61 -20.37 -2.61
N TRP A 224 -19.82 -21.54 -2.02
CA TRP A 224 -19.31 -22.79 -2.56
C TRP A 224 -20.11 -23.06 -3.83
N LEU A 225 -19.47 -22.91 -4.99
CA LEU A 225 -19.99 -23.47 -6.23
C LEU A 225 -19.64 -24.97 -6.19
N PHE A 226 -20.68 -25.80 -6.01
CA PHE A 226 -20.63 -27.23 -6.26
C PHE A 226 -20.58 -27.50 -7.77
#